data_AF-A0A0L8V6T7-F1
#
_entry.id   AF-A0A0L8V6T7-F1
#
_cell.length_a   1.000
_cell.length_b   1.000
_cell.length_c   1.000
_cell.angle_alpha   90.00
_cell.angle_beta   90.00
_cell.angle_gamma   90.00
#
_symmetry.space_group_name_H-M   'P 1'
#
loop_
_entity.id
_entity.type
_entity.pdbx_description
1 polymer ?
#
loop_
_entity_poly.entity_id
_entity_poly.type
_entity_poly.pdbx_seq_one_letter_code
_entity_poly.pdbx_strand_id
1 'polypeptide(L)' 'MNPKNLKKHKQKFDSFIRYSSLAFEMVTIMALGVFIGFKIDQWLDLSFPAFTLALMIISVIAAIYHAIKKFLK' A
#
# COMPACT_ATOMS: atom_id res chain seq x y z
N MET A 1 32.80 14.79 -18.71
CA MET A 1 31.96 13.89 -17.88
C MET A 1 32.03 12.47 -18.44
N ASN A 2 32.45 11.48 -17.65
CA ASN A 2 32.57 10.08 -18.11
C ASN A 2 31.17 9.39 -18.16
N PRO A 3 30.71 8.85 -19.31
CA PRO A 3 29.36 8.31 -19.48
C PRO A 3 29.04 7.10 -18.58
N LYS A 4 30.05 6.44 -18.02
CA LYS A 4 29.87 5.33 -17.06
C LYS A 4 29.27 5.77 -15.71
N ASN A 5 29.45 7.04 -15.31
CA ASN A 5 28.93 7.55 -14.04
C ASN A 5 27.43 7.90 -14.10
N LEU A 6 26.91 8.27 -15.27
CA LEU A 6 25.48 8.59 -15.47
C LEU A 6 24.58 7.35 -15.35
N LYS A 7 25.04 6.17 -15.83
CA LYS A 7 24.28 4.91 -15.71
C LYS A 7 24.19 4.41 -14.26
N LYS A 8 25.26 4.58 -13.47
CA LYS A 8 25.30 4.14 -12.07
C LYS A 8 24.41 5.00 -11.16
N HIS A 9 24.28 6.30 -11.47
CA HIS A 9 23.37 7.20 -10.75
C HIS A 9 21.89 6.93 -11.09
N LYS A 10 21.56 6.71 -12.37
CA LYS A 10 20.20 6.33 -12.81
C LYS A 10 19.71 5.05 -12.13
N GLN A 11 20.54 4.01 -12.03
CA GLN A 11 20.15 2.75 -11.35
C GLN A 11 19.84 2.92 -9.85
N LYS A 12 20.58 3.77 -9.15
CA LYS A 12 20.27 4.09 -7.74
C LYS A 12 18.99 4.90 -7.59
N PHE A 13 18.76 5.85 -8.49
CA PHE A 13 17.53 6.64 -8.53
C PHE A 13 16.30 5.79 -8.86
N ASP A 14 16.42 4.87 -9.81
CA ASP A 14 15.36 3.94 -10.19
C ASP A 14 14.94 3.06 -9.01
N SER A 15 15.91 2.58 -8.21
CA SER A 15 15.60 1.78 -7.02
C SER A 15 14.79 2.58 -5.99
N PHE A 16 15.16 3.83 -5.72
CA PHE A 16 14.47 4.69 -4.76
C PHE A 16 13.03 5.03 -5.20
N ILE A 17 12.85 5.34 -6.49
CA ILE A 17 11.53 5.57 -7.10
C ILE A 17 10.68 4.29 -7.04
N ARG A 18 11.29 3.12 -7.25
CA ARG A 18 10.61 1.83 -7.22
C ARG A 18 10.14 1.43 -5.82
N TYR A 19 10.92 1.72 -4.77
CA TYR A 19 10.48 1.50 -3.39
C TYR A 19 9.40 2.50 -2.96
N SER A 20 9.53 3.77 -3.37
CA SER A 20 8.52 4.80 -3.06
C SER A 20 7.16 4.48 -3.69
N SER A 21 7.15 4.07 -4.96
CA SER A 21 5.91 3.67 -5.65
C SER A 21 5.28 2.42 -5.04
N LEU A 22 6.09 1.45 -4.61
CA LEU A 22 5.60 0.26 -3.91
C LEU A 22 4.98 0.59 -2.54
N ALA A 23 5.62 1.47 -1.76
CA ALA A 23 5.07 1.96 -0.50
C ALA A 23 3.75 2.71 -0.72
N PHE A 24 3.69 3.56 -1.76
CA PHE A 24 2.48 4.31 -2.11
C PHE A 24 1.32 3.37 -2.47
N GLU A 25 1.58 2.29 -3.20
CA GLU A 25 0.59 1.28 -3.54
C GLU A 25 0.04 0.56 -2.30
N MET A 26 0.91 0.18 -1.35
CA MET A 26 0.48 -0.44 -0.08
C MET A 26 -0.38 0.52 0.76
N VAL A 27 0.04 1.78 0.88
CA VAL A 27 -0.71 2.82 1.59
C VAL A 27 -2.06 3.07 0.92
N THR A 28 -2.11 3.05 -0.41
CA THR A 28 -3.37 3.22 -1.16
C THR A 28 -4.35 2.09 -0.85
N ILE A 29 -3.89 0.83 -0.85
CA ILE A 29 -4.72 -0.33 -0.51
C ILE A 29 -5.24 -0.22 0.93
N MET A 30 -4.37 0.14 1.89
CA MET A 30 -4.75 0.32 3.28
C MET A 30 -5.76 1.47 3.47
N ALA A 31 -5.50 2.63 2.85
CA ALA A 31 -6.38 3.79 2.94
C ALA A 31 -7.76 3.51 2.35
N LEU A 32 -7.83 2.82 1.20
CA LEU A 32 -9.09 2.40 0.61
C LEU A 32 -9.86 1.46 1.54
N GLY A 33 -9.21 0.46 2.11
CA GLY A 33 -9.87 -0.49 3.01
C GLY A 33 -10.42 0.16 4.29
N VAL A 34 -9.65 1.06 4.91
CA VAL A 34 -10.10 1.83 6.08
C VAL A 34 -11.23 2.80 5.71
N PHE A 35 -11.11 3.50 4.58
CA PHE A 35 -12.13 4.46 4.14
C PHE A 35 -13.46 3.77 3.81
N ILE A 36 -13.40 2.62 3.13
CA ILE A 36 -14.58 1.80 2.84
C ILE A 36 -15.22 1.31 4.15
N GLY A 37 -14.42 0.81 5.10
CA GLY A 37 -14.94 0.34 6.39
C GLY A 37 -15.58 1.44 7.22
N PHE A 38 -14.93 2.61 7.27
CA PHE A 38 -15.46 3.76 7.97
C PHE A 38 -16.78 4.26 7.36
N LYS A 39 -16.86 4.31 6.03
CA LYS A 39 -18.08 4.75 5.33
C LYS A 39 -19.22 3.76 5.53
N ILE A 40 -18.93 2.45 5.55
CA ILE A 40 -19.92 1.40 5.83
C ILE A 40 -20.43 1.52 7.27
N ASP A 41 -19.53 1.68 8.25
CA ASP A 41 -19.93 1.86 9.65
C ASP A 41 -20.80 3.11 9.85
N GLN A 42 -20.49 4.22 9.17
CA GLN A 42 -21.34 5.42 9.17
C GLN A 42 -22.71 5.18 8.51
N TRP A 43 -22.75 4.42 7.41
CA TRP A 43 -23.99 4.13 6.70
C TRP A 43 -24.94 3.24 7.50
N LEU A 44 -24.39 2.32 8.29
CA LEU A 44 -25.16 1.43 9.16
C LEU A 44 -25.47 2.05 10.53
N ASP A 45 -25.00 3.29 10.79
CA ASP A 45 -25.14 4.01 12.06
C ASP A 45 -24.80 3.14 13.28
N LEU A 46 -23.80 2.27 13.10
CA LEU A 46 -23.40 1.31 14.12
C LEU A 46 -22.71 2.06 15.25
N SER A 47 -23.26 1.98 16.46
CA SER A 47 -22.64 2.55 17.66
C SER A 47 -21.28 1.92 17.98
N PHE A 48 -20.98 0.75 17.40
CA PHE A 48 -19.70 0.07 17.49
C PHE A 48 -19.15 -0.17 16.07
N PRO A 49 -17.94 0.33 15.73
CA PRO A 49 -17.37 0.27 14.38
C PRO A 49 -16.86 -1.15 14.03
N ALA A 50 -17.78 -2.11 13.96
CA ALA A 50 -17.49 -3.52 13.74
C ALA A 50 -16.96 -3.77 12.32
N PHE A 51 -17.50 -3.09 11.29
CA PHE A 51 -17.03 -3.29 9.92
C PHE A 51 -15.68 -2.65 9.70
N THR A 52 -15.39 -1.49 10.27
CA THR A 52 -14.04 -0.89 10.21
C THR A 52 -13.03 -1.83 10.85
N LEU A 53 -13.35 -2.44 12.00
CA LEU A 53 -12.45 -3.38 12.65
C LEU A 53 -12.20 -4.63 11.77
N ALA A 54 -13.25 -5.22 11.21
CA ALA A 54 -13.13 -6.37 10.32
C ALA A 54 -12.37 -6.01 9.02
N LEU A 55 -12.71 -4.89 8.38
CA LEU A 55 -12.05 -4.43 7.15
C LEU A 55 -10.62 -3.99 7.37
N MET A 56 -10.27 -3.49 8.56
CA MET A 56 -8.89 -3.20 8.92
C MET A 56 -8.05 -4.48 8.95
N ILE A 57 -8.55 -5.54 9.60
CA ILE A 57 -7.89 -6.85 9.64
C ILE A 57 -7.72 -7.41 8.23
N ILE A 58 -8.80 -7.37 7.42
CA ILE A 58 -8.76 -7.83 6.02
C ILE A 58 -7.77 -7.00 5.20
N SER A 59 -7.71 -5.67 5.41
CA SER A 59 -6.77 -4.79 4.70
C SER A 59 -5.33 -5.12 5.01
N VAL A 60 -5.01 -5.45 6.27
CA VAL A 60 -3.66 -5.87 6.66
C VAL A 60 -3.30 -7.18 5.96
N ILE A 61 -4.21 -8.16 5.96
CA ILE A 61 -4.00 -9.44 5.27
C ILE A 61 -3.81 -9.21 3.76
N ALA A 62 -4.65 -8.39 3.13
CA ALA A 62 -4.56 -8.07 1.72
C ALA A 62 -3.25 -7.35 1.37
N ALA A 63 -2.82 -6.39 2.20
CA ALA A 63 -1.56 -5.69 2.03
C ALA A 63 -0.36 -6.64 2.10
N ILE A 64 -0.35 -7.55 3.08
CA ILE A 64 0.70 -8.57 3.22
C ILE A 64 0.69 -9.52 2.02
N TYR A 65 -0.47 -10.02 1.62
CA TYR A 65 -0.59 -10.92 0.46
C TYR A 65 -0.10 -10.24 -0.83
N HIS A 66 -0.46 -8.98 -1.04
CA HIS A 66 -0.03 -8.20 -2.19
C HIS A 66 1.48 -7.93 -2.17
N ALA A 67 2.03 -7.61 -1.00
CA ALA A 67 3.47 -7.47 -0.79
C ALA A 67 4.21 -8.77 -1.16
N ILE A 68 3.80 -9.90 -0.59
CA ILE A 68 4.39 -11.22 -0.85
C ILE A 68 4.29 -11.56 -2.33
N LYS A 69 3.13 -11.37 -2.96
CA LYS A 69 2.92 -11.63 -4.39
C LYS A 69 3.81 -10.77 -5.28
N LYS A 70 4.08 -9.51 -4.89
CA LYS A 70 5.02 -8.64 -5.60
C LYS A 70 6.48 -9.03 -5.38
N PHE A 71 6.83 -9.58 -4.22
CA PHE A 71 8.20 -10.01 -3.92
C PHE A 71 8.53 -11.38 -4.52
N LEU A 72 7.54 -12.29 -4.62
CA LEU A 72 7.71 -13.61 -5.26
C LEU A 72 7.70 -13.55 -6.79
N LYS A 73 7.34 -12.41 -7.39
CA LYS A 73 7.28 -12.20 -8.84
C LYS A 73 8.45 -11.36 -9.34
#